data_AF-A0A6T5NSR5-F1
#
_entry.id   AF-A0A6T5NSR5-F1
#
_cell.length_a   1.000
_cell.length_b   1.000
_cell.length_c   1.000
_cell.angle_alpha   90.00
_cell.angle_beta   90.00
_cell.angle_gamma   90.00
#
_symmetry.space_group_name_H-M   'P 1'
#
loop_
_entity.id
_entity.type
_entity.pdbx_description
1 polymer ?
#
loop_
_entity_poly.entity_id
_entity_poly.type
_entity_poly.pdbx_seq_one_letter_code
_entity_poly.pdbx_strand_id
1 'polypeptide(L)'
;MADDDVNYNYEEESVVDGDTLMERYRRRMRRWVPMLILGSIGPAVFANIIVFVGSILVTLSKVYPDEYVCSAQPLDQFLEGAIAISLIFLLCFMWIFIGLPVSINIKGRKWTVLRPFTNIIFLGAAFLLIWVFSLAWWLYGSYMVGAGAWSCSNNTPALYSFSLFVVVFYWVGLGLGLVHLVVNIFSKQIGEGLKVGKRLVNPALADDDFLLAKFAEYDEGGTEQVARQHLGPLCKDCGRPLSTDELQEARELLDPDQTGFIGADAFLSWFRTGRVEEGEEKDDSEEEEEEDDGGRRKKR
;
A
#
# COMPACT_ATOMS: atom_id res chain seq x y z
N MET A 1 0.54 28.26 -65.24
CA MET A 1 -0.35 27.34 -64.51
C MET A 1 0.58 26.32 -63.90
N ALA A 2 1.10 26.64 -62.72
CA ALA A 2 1.98 25.80 -61.94
C ALA A 2 1.16 25.48 -60.69
N ASP A 3 0.86 24.21 -60.49
CA ASP A 3 0.16 23.70 -59.32
C ASP A 3 1.17 23.63 -58.18
N ASP A 4 0.89 24.36 -57.11
CA ASP A 4 1.63 24.33 -55.85
C ASP A 4 1.24 23.06 -55.07
N ASP A 5 2.11 22.06 -55.08
CA ASP A 5 2.02 20.88 -54.23
C ASP A 5 2.31 21.27 -52.77
N VAL A 6 1.24 21.52 -52.01
CA VAL A 6 1.31 21.74 -50.56
C VAL A 6 1.61 20.41 -49.87
N ASN A 7 2.89 20.19 -49.57
CA ASN A 7 3.37 19.06 -48.78
C ASN A 7 2.99 19.25 -47.30
N TYR A 8 1.89 18.64 -46.87
CA TYR A 8 1.53 18.54 -45.45
C TYR A 8 2.39 17.49 -44.78
N ASN A 9 3.53 17.90 -44.22
CA ASN A 9 4.21 17.13 -43.19
C ASN A 9 3.30 17.05 -41.96
N TYR A 10 2.60 15.94 -41.81
CA TYR A 10 2.05 15.54 -40.52
C TYR A 10 3.25 15.28 -39.60
N GLU A 11 3.49 16.19 -38.66
CA GLU A 11 4.34 15.92 -37.51
C GLU A 11 3.77 14.69 -36.80
N GLU A 12 4.55 13.60 -36.80
CA GLU A 12 4.35 12.43 -35.96
C GLU A 12 4.48 12.87 -34.50
N GLU A 13 3.39 13.42 -33.95
CA GLU A 13 3.28 13.75 -32.55
C GLU A 13 3.37 12.43 -31.76
N SER A 14 4.49 12.28 -31.05
CA SER A 14 4.98 11.09 -30.37
C SER A 14 3.89 10.31 -29.63
N VAL A 15 3.51 9.15 -30.18
CA VAL A 15 2.70 8.08 -29.55
C VAL A 15 3.47 7.36 -28.43
N VAL A 16 4.52 7.96 -27.88
CA VAL A 16 5.48 7.29 -26.99
C VAL A 16 5.10 7.40 -25.50
N ASP A 17 4.20 8.30 -25.09
CA ASP A 17 3.94 8.51 -23.65
C ASP A 17 2.73 7.73 -23.08
N GLY A 18 1.80 7.26 -23.93
CA GLY A 18 0.61 6.52 -23.49
C GLY A 18 0.91 5.12 -22.92
N ASP A 19 1.86 4.43 -23.54
CA ASP A 19 2.28 3.09 -23.08
C ASP A 19 3.00 3.17 -21.73
N THR A 20 3.74 4.24 -21.46
CA THR A 20 4.45 4.40 -20.17
C THR A 20 3.48 4.58 -19.00
N LEU A 21 2.35 5.25 -19.20
CA LEU A 21 1.36 5.49 -18.14
C LEU A 21 0.59 4.21 -17.79
N MET A 22 0.17 3.43 -18.78
CA MET A 22 -0.48 2.13 -18.55
C MET A 22 0.48 1.11 -17.94
N GLU A 23 1.76 1.11 -18.33
CA GLU A 23 2.80 0.27 -17.72
C GLU A 23 3.00 0.64 -16.23
N ARG A 24 3.04 1.94 -15.92
CA ARG A 24 3.12 2.47 -14.55
C ARG A 24 1.89 2.07 -13.73
N TYR A 25 0.69 2.19 -14.28
CA TYR A 25 -0.56 1.79 -13.63
C TYR A 25 -0.62 0.28 -13.37
N ARG A 26 -0.24 -0.54 -14.36
CA ARG A 26 -0.19 -2.01 -14.25
C ARG A 26 0.82 -2.46 -13.20
N ARG A 27 2.03 -1.87 -13.16
CA ARG A 27 3.03 -2.15 -12.11
C ARG A 27 2.52 -1.79 -10.72
N ARG A 28 1.83 -0.65 -10.59
CA ARG A 28 1.23 -0.23 -9.32
C ARG A 28 0.14 -1.24 -8.90
N MET A 29 -0.78 -1.59 -9.79
CA MET A 29 -1.83 -2.58 -9.51
C MET A 29 -1.29 -3.97 -9.14
N ARG A 30 -0.26 -4.48 -9.84
CA ARG A 30 0.27 -5.82 -9.57
C ARG A 30 0.75 -5.99 -8.12
N ARG A 31 1.17 -4.91 -7.45
CA ARG A 31 1.54 -4.92 -6.03
C ARG A 31 0.32 -5.02 -5.09
N TRP A 32 -0.83 -4.47 -5.49
CA TRP A 32 -2.05 -4.44 -4.68
C TRP A 32 -2.99 -5.61 -4.96
N VAL A 33 -2.95 -6.18 -6.16
CA VAL A 33 -3.85 -7.26 -6.60
C VAL A 33 -3.80 -8.47 -5.64
N PRO A 34 -2.63 -9.01 -5.23
CA PRO A 34 -2.60 -10.11 -4.27
C PRO A 34 -3.25 -9.75 -2.94
N MET A 35 -3.04 -8.54 -2.42
CA MET A 35 -3.67 -8.08 -1.17
C MET A 35 -5.19 -7.94 -1.31
N LEU A 36 -5.66 -7.39 -2.43
CA LEU A 36 -7.10 -7.23 -2.70
C LEU A 36 -7.79 -8.58 -2.84
N ILE A 37 -7.16 -9.52 -3.53
CA ILE A 37 -7.70 -10.87 -3.75
C ILE A 37 -7.64 -11.69 -2.46
N LEU A 38 -6.47 -11.86 -1.83
CA LEU A 38 -6.37 -12.63 -0.58
C LEU A 38 -7.18 -12.00 0.55
N GLY A 39 -7.14 -10.67 0.66
CA GLY A 39 -7.80 -9.92 1.72
C GLY A 39 -9.33 -10.02 1.69
N SER A 40 -9.92 -10.32 0.54
CA SER A 40 -11.38 -10.47 0.39
C SER A 40 -11.84 -11.94 0.42
N ILE A 41 -11.00 -12.89 0.00
CA ILE A 41 -11.31 -14.33 0.05
C ILE A 41 -11.48 -14.81 1.51
N GLY A 42 -10.59 -14.42 2.42
CA GLY A 42 -10.68 -14.84 3.83
C GLY A 42 -12.04 -14.48 4.47
N PRO A 43 -12.44 -13.19 4.44
CA PRO A 43 -13.76 -12.77 4.89
C PRO A 43 -14.93 -13.43 4.15
N ALA A 44 -14.79 -13.76 2.86
CA ALA A 44 -15.82 -14.47 2.10
C ALA A 44 -16.01 -15.92 2.57
N VAL A 45 -14.92 -16.63 2.86
CA VAL A 45 -15.00 -17.98 3.44
C VAL A 45 -15.66 -17.92 4.82
N PHE A 46 -15.25 -16.95 5.65
CA PHE A 46 -15.83 -16.75 6.97
C PHE A 46 -17.33 -16.41 6.91
N ALA A 47 -17.73 -15.52 6.01
CA ALA A 47 -19.13 -15.18 5.76
C ALA A 47 -19.95 -16.40 5.33
N ASN A 48 -19.41 -17.29 4.48
CA ASN A 48 -20.08 -18.53 4.11
C ASN A 48 -20.27 -19.47 5.31
N ILE A 49 -19.29 -19.58 6.21
CA ILE A 49 -19.40 -20.37 7.44
C ILE A 49 -20.52 -19.81 8.33
N ILE A 50 -20.58 -18.49 8.51
CA ILE A 50 -21.65 -17.82 9.28
C ILE A 50 -23.01 -18.14 8.66
N VAL A 51 -23.16 -17.98 7.35
CA VAL A 51 -24.43 -18.24 6.66
C VAL A 51 -24.84 -19.71 6.82
N PHE A 52 -23.93 -20.65 6.55
CA PHE A 52 -24.26 -22.08 6.61
C PHE A 52 -24.54 -22.57 8.03
N VAL A 53 -23.58 -22.42 8.94
CA VAL A 53 -23.70 -22.93 10.32
C VAL A 53 -24.70 -22.11 11.12
N GLY A 54 -24.69 -20.79 10.96
CA GLY A 54 -25.64 -19.90 11.63
C GLY A 54 -27.07 -20.18 11.22
N SER A 55 -27.36 -20.41 9.93
CA SER A 55 -28.72 -20.74 9.50
C SER A 55 -29.21 -22.07 10.09
N ILE A 56 -28.35 -23.08 10.18
CA ILE A 56 -28.69 -24.36 10.82
C ILE A 56 -29.03 -24.14 12.30
N LEU A 57 -28.18 -23.43 13.04
CA LEU A 57 -28.37 -23.19 14.47
C LEU A 57 -29.63 -22.38 14.76
N VAL A 58 -29.88 -21.30 14.00
CA VAL A 58 -31.09 -20.47 14.12
C VAL A 58 -32.35 -21.27 13.74
N THR A 59 -32.25 -22.19 12.78
CA THR A 59 -33.39 -23.05 12.44
C THR A 59 -33.67 -24.05 13.56
N LEU A 60 -32.63 -24.68 14.11
CA LEU A 60 -32.78 -25.63 15.22
C LEU A 60 -33.35 -24.96 16.48
N SER A 61 -32.92 -23.74 16.81
CA SER A 61 -33.45 -23.00 17.97
C SER A 61 -34.96 -22.69 17.83
N LYS A 62 -35.43 -22.43 16.60
CA LYS A 62 -36.86 -22.21 16.33
C LYS A 62 -37.71 -23.49 16.33
N VAL A 63 -37.13 -24.62 15.93
CA VAL A 63 -37.86 -25.91 15.85
C VAL A 63 -38.07 -26.52 17.23
N TYR A 64 -37.15 -26.32 18.17
CA TYR A 64 -37.17 -26.94 19.49
C TYR A 64 -37.22 -25.91 20.63
N PRO A 65 -38.26 -25.07 20.74
CA PRO A 65 -38.26 -23.94 21.69
C PRO A 65 -38.15 -24.36 23.17
N ASP A 66 -38.66 -25.54 23.54
CA ASP A 66 -38.71 -26.01 24.93
C ASP A 66 -37.35 -26.45 25.49
N GLU A 67 -36.40 -26.78 24.62
CA GLU A 67 -35.04 -27.18 24.99
C GLU A 67 -34.10 -25.97 25.08
N TYR A 68 -34.52 -24.82 24.54
CA TYR A 68 -33.72 -23.61 24.40
C TYR A 68 -34.31 -22.48 25.27
N VAL A 69 -34.46 -22.73 26.58
CA VAL A 69 -35.09 -21.81 27.56
C VAL A 69 -34.20 -20.61 27.93
N CYS A 70 -33.08 -20.38 27.23
CA CYS A 70 -32.39 -19.11 27.42
C CYS A 70 -33.34 -17.99 26.93
N SER A 71 -33.24 -16.78 27.51
CA SER A 71 -33.75 -15.58 26.86
C SER A 71 -32.89 -15.34 25.60
N ALA A 72 -33.02 -16.23 24.62
CA ALA A 72 -32.15 -16.39 23.46
C ALA A 72 -32.49 -15.35 22.38
N GLN A 73 -33.60 -14.62 22.53
CA GLN A 73 -33.99 -13.53 21.63
C GLN A 73 -32.82 -12.62 21.21
N PRO A 74 -32.00 -12.06 22.12
CA PRO A 74 -30.83 -11.27 21.72
C PRO A 74 -29.77 -12.02 20.91
N LEU A 75 -29.54 -13.30 21.20
CA LEU A 75 -28.49 -14.09 20.54
C LEU A 75 -28.94 -14.59 19.15
N ASP A 76 -30.20 -15.00 19.04
CA ASP A 76 -30.83 -15.33 17.77
C ASP A 76 -30.88 -14.09 16.86
N GLN A 77 -31.30 -12.94 17.40
CA GLN A 77 -31.28 -11.66 16.65
C GLN A 77 -29.89 -11.33 16.15
N PHE A 78 -28.87 -11.46 17.01
CA PHE A 78 -27.47 -11.24 16.63
C PHE A 78 -27.05 -12.16 15.46
N LEU A 79 -27.31 -13.46 15.55
CA LEU A 79 -26.94 -14.42 14.50
C LEU A 79 -27.71 -14.17 13.21
N GLU A 80 -29.00 -13.86 13.28
CA GLU A 80 -29.82 -13.50 12.11
C GLU A 80 -29.25 -12.28 11.38
N GLY A 81 -28.88 -11.21 12.11
CA GLY A 81 -28.25 -10.06 11.48
C GLY A 81 -26.82 -10.35 10.99
N ALA A 82 -26.07 -11.22 11.66
CA ALA A 82 -24.75 -11.64 11.19
C ALA A 82 -24.85 -12.43 9.87
N ILE A 83 -25.87 -13.28 9.72
CA ILE A 83 -26.21 -13.97 8.47
C ILE A 83 -26.60 -12.96 7.39
N ALA A 84 -27.48 -12.00 7.70
CA ALA A 84 -27.91 -10.97 6.76
C ALA A 84 -26.73 -10.12 6.24
N ILE A 85 -25.86 -9.64 7.14
CA ILE A 85 -24.67 -8.88 6.78
C ILE A 85 -23.70 -9.74 5.95
N SER A 86 -23.52 -11.01 6.30
CA SER A 86 -22.68 -11.95 5.55
C SER A 86 -23.22 -12.19 4.13
N LEU A 87 -24.54 -12.30 3.95
CA LEU A 87 -25.17 -12.40 2.64
C LEU A 87 -24.99 -11.12 1.81
N ILE A 88 -25.15 -9.94 2.42
CA ILE A 88 -24.91 -8.66 1.74
C ILE A 88 -23.44 -8.57 1.30
N PHE A 89 -22.51 -8.94 2.20
CA PHE A 89 -21.08 -8.97 1.88
C PHE A 89 -20.78 -9.93 0.71
N LEU A 90 -21.31 -11.15 0.74
CA LEU A 90 -21.12 -12.14 -0.33
C LEU A 90 -21.73 -11.69 -1.66
N LEU A 91 -22.91 -11.03 -1.62
CA LEU A 91 -23.52 -10.45 -2.81
C LEU A 91 -22.61 -9.37 -3.42
N CYS A 92 -22.10 -8.45 -2.59
CA CYS A 92 -21.15 -7.44 -3.02
C CYS A 92 -19.85 -8.07 -3.56
N PHE A 93 -19.29 -9.06 -2.85
CA PHE A 93 -18.10 -9.80 -3.26
C PHE A 93 -18.29 -10.46 -4.63
N MET A 94 -19.37 -11.22 -4.83
CA MET A 94 -19.69 -11.83 -6.11
C MET A 94 -19.86 -10.78 -7.21
N TRP A 95 -20.53 -9.68 -6.91
CA TRP A 95 -20.75 -8.61 -7.87
C TRP A 95 -19.43 -7.98 -8.34
N ILE A 96 -18.45 -7.84 -7.44
CA ILE A 96 -17.13 -7.27 -7.74
C ILE A 96 -16.27 -8.22 -8.57
N PHE A 97 -16.21 -9.50 -8.18
CA PHE A 97 -15.26 -10.45 -8.79
C PHE A 97 -15.82 -11.14 -10.04
N ILE A 98 -17.11 -11.46 -10.07
CA ILE A 98 -17.74 -12.14 -11.21
C ILE A 98 -18.16 -11.10 -12.26
N GLY A 99 -18.52 -9.89 -11.82
CA GLY A 99 -18.68 -8.74 -12.71
C GLY A 99 -19.77 -8.86 -13.76
N LEU A 100 -20.76 -9.75 -13.58
CA LEU A 100 -21.81 -9.96 -14.57
C LEU A 100 -22.67 -8.70 -14.71
N PRO A 101 -22.69 -8.05 -15.89
CA PRO A 101 -23.59 -6.94 -16.12
C PRO A 101 -25.02 -7.48 -16.18
N VAL A 102 -25.84 -7.13 -15.20
CA VAL A 102 -27.27 -7.47 -15.23
C VAL A 102 -27.94 -6.48 -16.18
N SER A 103 -28.22 -6.95 -17.39
CA SER A 103 -29.01 -6.19 -18.37
C SER A 103 -30.44 -6.71 -18.39
N ILE A 104 -31.39 -5.83 -18.12
CA ILE A 104 -32.83 -6.13 -18.24
C ILE A 104 -33.29 -5.57 -19.58
N ASN A 105 -33.99 -6.37 -20.38
CA ASN A 105 -34.57 -5.94 -21.65
C ASN A 105 -36.05 -5.64 -21.44
N ILE A 106 -36.42 -4.36 -21.37
CA ILE A 106 -37.80 -3.92 -21.23
C ILE A 106 -38.20 -3.22 -22.53
N LYS A 107 -39.23 -3.74 -23.20
CA LYS A 107 -39.78 -3.20 -24.47
C LYS A 107 -38.73 -3.00 -25.58
N GLY A 108 -37.79 -3.94 -25.72
CA GLY A 108 -36.75 -3.87 -26.76
C GLY A 108 -35.61 -2.89 -26.47
N ARG A 109 -35.64 -2.15 -25.35
CA ARG A 109 -34.54 -1.30 -24.90
C ARG A 109 -33.74 -2.04 -23.83
N LYS A 110 -32.47 -2.32 -24.13
CA LYS A 110 -31.53 -2.95 -23.18
C LYS A 110 -31.10 -1.93 -22.13
N TRP A 111 -31.60 -2.06 -20.90
CA TRP A 111 -31.16 -1.26 -19.76
C TRP A 111 -30.10 -2.04 -18.98
N THR A 112 -28.92 -1.45 -18.82
CA THR A 112 -27.86 -2.05 -17.98
C THR A 112 -28.03 -1.48 -16.58
N VAL A 113 -28.68 -2.22 -15.68
CA VAL A 113 -29.03 -1.73 -14.33
C VAL A 113 -27.81 -1.78 -13.42
N LEU A 114 -27.03 -2.86 -13.52
CA LEU A 114 -25.82 -3.06 -12.74
C LEU A 114 -24.66 -3.20 -13.71
N ARG A 115 -23.84 -2.15 -13.82
CA ARG A 115 -22.51 -2.27 -14.42
C ARG A 115 -21.52 -2.60 -13.31
N PRO A 116 -20.57 -3.53 -13.52
CA PRO A 116 -19.48 -3.72 -12.58
C PRO A 116 -18.79 -2.38 -12.35
N PHE A 117 -18.33 -2.13 -11.12
CA PHE A 117 -17.76 -0.85 -10.75
C PHE A 117 -16.53 -0.54 -11.60
N THR A 118 -16.69 0.45 -12.48
CA THR A 118 -15.58 1.01 -13.27
C THR A 118 -14.75 1.98 -12.44
N ASN A 119 -15.28 2.47 -11.31
CA ASN A 119 -14.62 3.44 -10.45
C ASN A 119 -14.19 2.80 -9.12
N ILE A 120 -12.88 2.76 -8.88
CA ILE A 120 -12.27 2.24 -7.65
C ILE A 120 -12.68 3.02 -6.40
N ILE A 121 -13.01 4.31 -6.53
CA ILE A 121 -13.45 5.16 -5.41
C ILE A 121 -14.82 4.70 -4.93
N PHE A 122 -15.75 4.43 -5.85
CA PHE A 122 -17.07 3.93 -5.50
C PHE A 122 -16.97 2.56 -4.83
N LEU A 123 -16.11 1.68 -5.37
CA LEU A 123 -15.84 0.37 -4.79
C LEU A 123 -15.33 0.50 -3.35
N GLY A 124 -14.34 1.37 -3.13
CA GLY A 124 -13.82 1.67 -1.79
C GLY A 124 -14.89 2.21 -0.84
N ALA A 125 -15.74 3.12 -1.31
CA ALA A 125 -16.85 3.67 -0.51
C ALA A 125 -17.89 2.60 -0.13
N ALA A 126 -18.23 1.70 -1.05
CA ALA A 126 -19.16 0.60 -0.79
C ALA A 126 -18.60 -0.37 0.28
N PHE A 127 -17.32 -0.75 0.18
CA PHE A 127 -16.67 -1.57 1.21
C PHE A 127 -16.56 -0.85 2.55
N LEU A 128 -16.26 0.45 2.55
CA LEU A 128 -16.21 1.25 3.78
C LEU A 128 -17.58 1.27 4.47
N LEU A 129 -18.66 1.45 3.71
CA LEU A 129 -20.02 1.41 4.23
C LEU A 129 -20.35 0.04 4.84
N ILE A 130 -20.08 -1.06 4.12
CA ILE A 130 -20.27 -2.42 4.64
C ILE A 130 -19.45 -2.64 5.91
N TRP A 131 -18.21 -2.16 5.94
CA TRP A 131 -17.33 -2.27 7.10
C TRP A 131 -17.88 -1.52 8.32
N VAL A 132 -18.40 -0.29 8.16
CA VAL A 132 -19.01 0.47 9.25
C VAL A 132 -20.26 -0.23 9.80
N PHE A 133 -21.16 -0.70 8.93
CA PHE A 133 -22.36 -1.44 9.36
C PHE A 133 -21.99 -2.75 10.06
N SER A 134 -21.02 -3.47 9.50
CA SER A 134 -20.47 -4.68 10.10
C SER A 134 -19.94 -4.36 11.51
N LEU A 135 -19.06 -3.38 11.65
CA LEU A 135 -18.46 -2.99 12.93
C LEU A 135 -19.51 -2.67 14.00
N ALA A 136 -20.54 -1.89 13.65
CA ALA A 136 -21.64 -1.59 14.56
C ALA A 136 -22.38 -2.86 15.02
N TRP A 137 -22.62 -3.80 14.11
CA TRP A 137 -23.27 -5.07 14.42
C TRP A 137 -22.42 -5.98 15.30
N TRP A 138 -21.10 -6.03 15.08
CA TRP A 138 -20.19 -6.82 15.91
C TRP A 138 -19.99 -6.23 17.30
N LEU A 139 -20.04 -4.91 17.45
CA LEU A 139 -20.09 -4.26 18.76
C LEU A 139 -21.34 -4.68 19.53
N TYR A 140 -22.51 -4.67 18.88
CA TYR A 140 -23.76 -5.17 19.44
C TYR A 140 -23.66 -6.66 19.81
N GLY A 141 -23.12 -7.50 18.92
CA GLY A 141 -22.92 -8.92 19.17
C GLY A 141 -21.99 -9.21 20.34
N SER A 142 -20.90 -8.44 20.47
CA SER A 142 -19.96 -8.55 21.60
C SER A 142 -20.62 -8.23 22.92
N TYR A 143 -21.44 -7.16 22.94
CA TYR A 143 -22.24 -6.81 24.10
C TYR A 143 -23.23 -7.93 24.46
N MET A 144 -23.94 -8.48 23.47
CA MET A 144 -24.92 -9.55 23.71
C MET A 144 -24.30 -10.86 24.19
N VAL A 145 -23.17 -11.28 23.61
CA VAL A 145 -22.44 -12.48 24.05
C VAL A 145 -21.91 -12.28 25.47
N GLY A 146 -21.43 -11.07 25.82
CA GLY A 146 -20.98 -10.74 27.17
C GLY A 146 -22.12 -10.73 28.20
N ALA A 147 -23.23 -10.06 27.89
CA ALA A 147 -24.38 -9.96 28.78
C ALA A 147 -25.12 -11.29 28.97
N GLY A 148 -25.20 -12.12 27.92
CA GLY A 148 -25.88 -13.42 27.93
C GLY A 148 -25.02 -14.60 28.41
N ALA A 149 -23.74 -14.38 28.73
CA ALA A 149 -22.76 -15.44 28.95
C ALA A 149 -23.14 -16.45 30.04
N TRP A 150 -23.76 -15.99 31.13
CA TRP A 150 -24.04 -16.85 32.29
C TRP A 150 -25.25 -17.76 32.12
N SER A 151 -26.30 -17.31 31.42
CA SER A 151 -27.54 -18.09 31.28
C SER A 151 -27.50 -19.00 30.06
N CYS A 152 -26.95 -18.53 28.93
CA CYS A 152 -26.99 -19.30 27.68
C CYS A 152 -25.86 -20.31 27.54
N SER A 153 -24.74 -20.15 28.27
CA SER A 153 -23.66 -21.14 28.24
C SER A 153 -24.08 -22.51 28.76
N ASN A 154 -24.97 -22.55 29.77
CA ASN A 154 -25.43 -23.81 30.37
C ASN A 154 -26.61 -24.43 29.59
N ASN A 155 -27.54 -23.61 29.11
CA ASN A 155 -28.78 -24.11 28.49
C ASN A 155 -28.62 -24.36 27.00
N THR A 156 -27.85 -23.54 26.28
CA THR A 156 -27.70 -23.59 24.82
C THR A 156 -26.24 -23.50 24.39
N PRO A 157 -25.38 -24.44 24.84
CA PRO A 157 -23.93 -24.33 24.71
C PRO A 157 -23.46 -24.25 23.25
N ALA A 158 -24.15 -24.90 22.31
CA ALA A 158 -23.80 -24.87 20.90
C ALA A 158 -24.00 -23.48 20.28
N LEU A 159 -25.16 -22.86 20.54
CA LEU A 159 -25.48 -21.51 20.04
C LEU A 159 -24.52 -20.48 20.63
N TYR A 160 -24.31 -20.53 21.95
CA TYR A 160 -23.37 -19.65 22.64
C TYR A 160 -21.93 -19.80 22.14
N SER A 161 -21.43 -21.04 22.03
CA SER A 161 -20.06 -21.31 21.58
C SER A 161 -19.84 -20.86 20.15
N PHE A 162 -20.82 -21.05 19.28
CA PHE A 162 -20.74 -20.56 17.91
C PHE A 162 -20.74 -19.03 17.86
N SER A 163 -21.68 -18.37 18.53
CA SER A 163 -21.71 -16.90 18.59
C SER A 163 -20.41 -16.31 19.14
N LEU A 164 -19.85 -16.91 20.20
CA LEU A 164 -18.57 -16.53 20.77
C LEU A 164 -17.42 -16.72 19.76
N PHE A 165 -17.36 -17.88 19.10
CA PHE A 165 -16.38 -18.15 18.05
C PHE A 165 -16.43 -17.08 16.96
N VAL A 166 -17.62 -16.75 16.47
CA VAL A 166 -17.78 -15.77 15.39
C VAL A 166 -17.35 -14.36 15.85
N VAL A 167 -17.72 -13.94 17.06
CA VAL A 167 -17.28 -12.64 17.63
C VAL A 167 -15.77 -12.59 17.79
N VAL A 168 -15.16 -13.61 18.41
CA VAL A 168 -13.70 -13.68 18.62
C VAL A 168 -12.97 -13.64 17.29
N PHE A 169 -13.39 -14.46 16.31
CA PHE A 169 -12.75 -14.52 15.01
C PHE A 169 -12.85 -13.18 14.26
N TYR A 170 -14.00 -12.49 14.36
CA TYR A 170 -14.15 -11.14 13.79
C TYR A 170 -13.14 -10.15 14.39
N TRP A 171 -13.01 -10.08 15.72
CA TRP A 171 -12.09 -9.15 16.37
C TRP A 171 -10.62 -9.47 16.12
N VAL A 172 -10.25 -10.75 16.10
CA VAL A 172 -8.90 -11.19 15.73
C VAL A 172 -8.60 -10.79 14.28
N GLY A 173 -9.53 -11.07 13.36
CA GLY A 173 -9.38 -10.67 11.96
C GLY A 173 -9.27 -9.16 11.78
N LEU A 174 -10.07 -8.38 12.50
CA LEU A 174 -10.01 -6.92 12.51
C LEU A 174 -8.66 -6.42 13.06
N GLY A 175 -8.19 -6.98 14.17
CA GLY A 175 -6.90 -6.63 14.77
C GLY A 175 -5.74 -6.89 13.83
N LEU A 176 -5.68 -8.09 13.23
CA LEU A 176 -4.66 -8.43 12.23
C LEU A 176 -4.74 -7.51 10.99
N GLY A 177 -5.95 -7.22 10.53
CA GLY A 177 -6.19 -6.29 9.42
C GLY A 177 -5.70 -4.88 9.71
N LEU A 178 -5.96 -4.36 10.92
CA LEU A 178 -5.49 -3.04 11.36
C LEU A 178 -3.98 -2.99 11.51
N VAL A 179 -3.35 -3.99 12.13
CA VAL A 179 -1.89 -4.08 12.24
C VAL A 179 -1.25 -4.08 10.85
N HIS A 180 -1.77 -4.90 9.94
CA HIS A 180 -1.28 -4.95 8.57
C HIS A 180 -1.49 -3.63 7.81
N LEU A 181 -2.62 -2.95 8.02
CA LEU A 181 -2.89 -1.64 7.44
C LEU A 181 -1.92 -0.59 7.98
N VAL A 182 -1.69 -0.55 9.29
CA VAL A 182 -0.71 0.32 9.94
C VAL A 182 0.68 0.06 9.37
N VAL A 183 1.16 -1.19 9.35
CA VAL A 183 2.47 -1.52 8.78
C VAL A 183 2.59 -1.06 7.33
N ASN A 184 1.56 -1.22 6.50
CA ASN A 184 1.60 -0.81 5.09
C ASN A 184 1.50 0.70 4.85
N ILE A 185 0.76 1.44 5.69
CA ILE A 185 0.68 2.89 5.58
C ILE A 185 1.96 3.53 6.13
N PHE A 186 2.37 3.11 7.32
CA PHE A 186 3.53 3.68 8.00
C PHE A 186 4.85 3.25 7.36
N SER A 187 4.98 2.04 6.79
CA SER A 187 6.22 1.67 6.07
C SER A 187 6.54 2.60 4.91
N LYS A 188 5.52 3.19 4.26
CA LYS A 188 5.73 4.17 3.19
C LYS A 188 6.21 5.51 3.74
N GLN A 189 5.53 6.02 4.76
CA GLN A 189 5.92 7.30 5.38
C GLN A 189 7.28 7.21 6.07
N ILE A 190 7.57 6.11 6.75
CA ILE A 190 8.88 5.84 7.35
C ILE A 190 9.92 5.65 6.25
N GLY A 191 9.61 4.97 5.15
CA GLY A 191 10.55 4.83 4.04
C GLY A 191 10.95 6.17 3.40
N GLU A 192 10.00 7.07 3.21
CA GLU A 192 10.26 8.42 2.70
C GLU A 192 10.97 9.30 3.73
N GLY A 193 10.53 9.27 4.99
CA GLY A 193 11.17 9.99 6.10
C GLY A 193 12.60 9.52 6.36
N LEU A 194 12.88 8.22 6.24
CA LEU A 194 14.21 7.65 6.41
C LEU A 194 15.11 7.92 5.20
N LYS A 195 14.56 8.07 4.00
CA LYS A 195 15.31 8.59 2.84
C LYS A 195 15.71 10.05 3.05
N VAL A 196 14.79 10.88 3.55
CA VAL A 196 15.12 12.27 3.90
C VAL A 196 16.14 12.32 5.04
N GLY A 197 15.97 11.51 6.09
CA GLY A 197 16.92 11.39 7.20
C GLY A 197 18.29 10.90 6.75
N LYS A 198 18.37 9.88 5.90
CA LYS A 198 19.64 9.42 5.31
C LYS A 198 20.30 10.48 4.42
N ARG A 199 19.53 11.30 3.70
CA ARG A 199 20.07 12.45 2.93
C ARG A 199 20.67 13.52 3.85
N LEU A 200 20.07 13.73 5.03
CA LEU A 200 20.56 14.69 6.02
C LEU A 200 21.80 14.17 6.78
N VAL A 201 21.85 12.87 7.08
CA VAL A 201 22.97 12.24 7.80
C VAL A 201 24.14 11.93 6.87
N ASN A 202 23.86 11.66 5.59
CA ASN A 202 24.87 11.28 4.61
C ASN A 202 24.60 11.98 3.27
N PRO A 203 25.00 13.27 3.12
CA PRO A 203 24.88 13.99 1.85
C PRO A 203 25.65 13.31 0.71
N ALA A 204 26.63 12.45 1.05
CA ALA A 204 27.38 11.61 0.12
C ALA A 204 26.56 10.50 -0.57
N LEU A 205 25.29 10.30 -0.19
CA LEU A 205 24.36 9.31 -0.77
C LEU A 205 23.16 9.98 -1.44
N ALA A 206 23.33 11.24 -1.88
CA ALA A 206 22.35 11.92 -2.72
C ALA A 206 22.10 11.11 -4.01
N ASP A 207 20.83 10.86 -4.30
CA ASP A 207 20.35 10.20 -5.52
C ASP A 207 20.68 11.09 -6.73
N ASP A 208 21.02 10.49 -7.88
CA ASP A 208 21.39 11.24 -9.09
C ASP A 208 20.29 12.20 -9.53
N ASP A 209 19.04 11.77 -9.37
CA ASP A 209 17.84 12.57 -9.64
C ASP A 209 17.81 13.85 -8.78
N PHE A 210 18.30 13.78 -7.54
CA PHE A 210 18.36 14.95 -6.67
C PHE A 210 19.49 15.90 -7.07
N LEU A 211 20.66 15.36 -7.41
CA LEU A 211 21.79 16.16 -7.88
C LEU A 211 21.45 16.87 -9.19
N LEU A 212 20.80 16.18 -10.13
CA LEU A 212 20.31 16.77 -11.38
C LEU A 212 19.22 17.82 -11.14
N ALA A 213 18.27 17.56 -10.24
CA ALA A 213 17.25 18.54 -9.90
C ALA A 213 17.87 19.81 -9.31
N LYS A 214 18.88 19.68 -8.44
CA LYS A 214 19.62 20.82 -7.90
C LYS A 214 20.47 21.52 -8.96
N PHE A 215 21.13 20.77 -9.83
CA PHE A 215 21.89 21.32 -10.94
C PHE A 215 21.01 22.18 -11.86
N ALA A 216 19.80 21.71 -12.18
CA ALA A 216 18.83 22.41 -13.01
C ALA A 216 18.32 23.73 -12.38
N GLU A 217 18.32 23.86 -11.04
CA GLU A 217 17.98 25.13 -10.37
C GLU A 217 19.03 26.23 -10.64
N TYR A 218 20.28 25.85 -10.94
CA TYR A 218 21.40 26.76 -11.19
C TYR A 218 21.72 26.95 -12.68
N ASP A 219 21.06 26.19 -13.56
CA ASP A 219 21.15 26.35 -15.02
C ASP A 219 20.10 27.36 -15.49
N GLU A 220 20.45 28.65 -15.46
CA GLU A 220 19.56 29.76 -15.85
C GLU A 220 19.11 29.72 -17.32
N GLY A 221 19.64 28.79 -18.14
CA GLY A 221 19.33 28.68 -19.57
C GLY A 221 18.74 27.34 -20.02
N GLY A 222 18.64 26.33 -19.14
CA GLY A 222 18.28 24.96 -19.55
C GLY A 222 19.26 24.37 -20.56
N THR A 223 20.54 24.76 -20.46
CA THR A 223 21.62 24.36 -21.37
C THR A 223 22.34 23.08 -20.93
N GLU A 224 21.92 22.49 -19.81
CA GLU A 224 22.60 21.39 -19.11
C GLU A 224 24.01 21.78 -18.64
N GLN A 225 24.25 23.08 -18.49
CA GLN A 225 25.51 23.67 -18.08
C GLN A 225 25.29 24.73 -17.00
N VAL A 226 26.18 24.76 -16.01
CA VAL A 226 26.14 25.73 -14.91
C VAL A 226 27.41 26.56 -14.93
N ALA A 227 27.30 27.88 -14.77
CA ALA A 227 28.47 28.74 -14.76
C ALA A 227 29.35 28.45 -13.53
N ARG A 228 30.68 28.49 -13.72
CA ARG A 228 31.72 28.13 -12.73
C ARG A 228 31.58 28.85 -11.38
N GLN A 229 30.99 30.05 -11.38
CA GLN A 229 30.71 30.83 -10.17
C GLN A 229 29.65 30.19 -9.26
N HIS A 230 28.70 29.44 -9.81
CA HIS A 230 27.61 28.80 -9.07
C HIS A 230 27.99 27.44 -8.45
N LEU A 231 29.17 26.91 -8.77
CA LEU A 231 29.62 25.61 -8.23
C LEU A 231 29.66 25.58 -6.69
N GLY A 232 30.07 26.67 -6.04
CA GLY A 232 30.16 26.75 -4.58
C GLY A 232 28.79 26.66 -3.89
N PRO A 233 27.82 27.54 -4.24
CA PRO A 233 26.44 27.44 -3.79
C PRO A 233 25.80 26.08 -4.10
N LEU A 234 25.99 25.57 -5.32
CA LEU A 234 25.47 24.26 -5.74
C LEU A 234 25.99 23.13 -4.84
N CYS A 235 27.31 23.06 -4.60
CA CYS A 235 27.89 22.03 -3.73
C CYS A 235 27.40 22.14 -2.28
N LYS A 236 27.22 23.37 -1.77
CA LYS A 236 26.64 23.63 -0.46
C LYS A 236 25.20 23.12 -0.37
N ASP A 237 24.39 23.36 -1.39
CA ASP A 237 23.00 22.90 -1.45
C ASP A 237 22.87 21.39 -1.66
N CYS A 238 23.86 20.77 -2.31
CA CYS A 238 24.03 19.32 -2.40
C CYS A 238 24.58 18.71 -1.08
N GLY A 239 24.79 19.52 -0.03
CA GLY A 239 25.21 19.06 1.30
C GLY A 239 26.72 18.83 1.44
N ARG A 240 27.53 19.29 0.48
CA ARG A 240 28.99 19.20 0.52
C ARG A 240 29.62 20.59 0.36
N PRO A 241 29.69 21.40 1.43
CA PRO A 241 30.40 22.67 1.37
C PRO A 241 31.89 22.43 1.13
N LEU A 242 32.45 23.03 0.09
CA LEU A 242 33.88 22.99 -0.21
C LEU A 242 34.57 24.21 0.41
N SER A 243 35.80 24.04 0.87
CA SER A 243 36.69 25.16 1.18
C SER A 243 37.06 25.95 -0.07
N THR A 244 37.67 27.13 0.10
CA THR A 244 38.09 27.96 -1.04
C THR A 244 39.07 27.26 -1.97
N ASP A 245 39.96 26.46 -1.38
CA ASP A 245 41.05 25.79 -2.09
C ASP A 245 40.50 24.58 -2.85
N GLU A 246 39.67 23.75 -2.19
CA GLU A 246 38.95 22.64 -2.83
C GLU A 246 37.99 23.12 -3.92
N LEU A 247 37.33 24.26 -3.72
CA LEU A 247 36.44 24.84 -4.72
C LEU A 247 37.23 25.27 -5.95
N GLN A 248 38.43 25.83 -5.77
CA GLN A 248 39.30 26.22 -6.87
C GLN A 248 39.82 24.99 -7.63
N GLU A 249 40.22 23.94 -6.93
CA GLU A 249 40.64 22.67 -7.53
C GLU A 249 39.50 22.00 -8.30
N ALA A 250 38.30 21.89 -7.69
CA ALA A 250 37.11 21.34 -8.33
C ALA A 250 36.76 22.11 -9.61
N ARG A 251 36.90 23.44 -9.57
CA ARG A 251 36.69 24.34 -10.70
C ARG A 251 37.68 24.15 -11.83
N GLU A 252 38.91 23.75 -11.55
CA GLU A 252 39.94 23.48 -12.57
C GLU A 252 39.76 22.07 -13.16
N LEU A 253 39.34 21.11 -12.33
CA LEU A 253 39.11 19.73 -12.76
C LEU A 253 37.84 19.59 -13.61
N LEU A 254 36.78 20.32 -13.28
CA LEU A 254 35.49 20.27 -13.97
C LEU A 254 35.43 21.09 -15.27
N ASP A 255 36.33 22.07 -15.43
CA ASP A 255 36.39 22.96 -16.60
C ASP A 255 37.86 23.14 -17.05
N PRO A 256 38.49 22.06 -17.56
CA PRO A 256 39.91 22.08 -17.95
C PRO A 256 40.17 23.04 -19.13
N ASP A 257 39.18 23.24 -19.99
CA ASP A 257 39.24 24.11 -21.16
C ASP A 257 39.00 25.60 -20.81
N GLN A 258 38.70 25.91 -19.55
CA GLN A 258 38.42 27.27 -19.06
C GLN A 258 37.28 27.95 -19.83
N THR A 259 36.26 27.19 -20.20
CA THR A 259 35.06 27.67 -20.89
C THR A 259 34.21 28.58 -19.99
N GLY A 260 34.35 28.44 -18.67
CA GLY A 260 33.54 29.12 -17.67
C GLY A 260 32.26 28.35 -17.32
N PHE A 261 32.01 27.19 -17.92
CA PHE A 261 30.82 26.37 -17.73
C PHE A 261 31.17 24.95 -17.33
N ILE A 262 30.32 24.33 -16.52
CA ILE A 262 30.46 22.96 -16.05
C ILE A 262 29.25 22.18 -16.55
N GLY A 263 29.45 21.05 -17.21
CA GLY A 263 28.36 20.17 -17.67
C GLY A 263 27.80 19.28 -16.55
N ALA A 264 26.51 18.93 -16.65
CA ALA A 264 25.83 18.10 -15.65
C ALA A 264 26.51 16.73 -15.43
N ASP A 265 26.90 16.04 -16.50
CA ASP A 265 27.56 14.73 -16.42
C ASP A 265 28.94 14.81 -15.75
N ALA A 266 29.71 15.85 -16.06
CA ALA A 266 31.02 16.08 -15.46
C ALA A 266 30.88 16.35 -13.96
N PHE A 267 29.91 17.19 -13.58
CA PHE A 267 29.59 17.45 -12.18
C PHE A 267 29.17 16.17 -11.44
N LEU A 268 28.26 15.36 -11.99
CA LEU A 268 27.82 14.11 -11.35
C LEU A 268 28.97 13.12 -11.18
N SER A 269 29.78 12.92 -12.23
CA SER A 269 30.92 12.01 -12.20
C SER A 269 31.94 12.45 -11.14
N TRP A 270 32.27 13.74 -11.12
CA TRP A 270 33.17 14.32 -10.12
C TRP A 270 32.60 14.25 -8.70
N PHE A 271 31.33 14.59 -8.50
CA PHE A 271 30.71 14.61 -7.18
C PHE A 271 30.69 13.20 -6.55
N ARG A 272 30.54 12.15 -7.38
CA ARG A 272 30.67 10.74 -6.96
C ARG A 272 32.11 10.34 -6.66
N THR A 273 33.04 10.76 -7.52
CA THR A 273 34.45 10.33 -7.47
C THR A 273 35.25 11.09 -6.41
N GLY A 274 34.84 12.31 -6.08
CA GLY A 274 35.49 13.20 -5.11
C GLY A 274 35.45 12.71 -3.67
N ARG A 275 35.19 11.43 -3.39
CA ARG A 275 35.76 10.78 -2.20
C ARG A 275 37.27 10.74 -2.41
N VAL A 276 37.93 11.85 -2.11
CA VAL A 276 39.29 11.73 -1.60
C VAL A 276 39.19 10.74 -0.45
N GLU A 277 40.00 9.70 -0.49
CA GLU A 277 40.20 8.75 0.60
C GLU A 277 40.72 9.54 1.82
N GLU A 278 39.85 10.32 2.46
CA GLU A 278 40.09 10.87 3.78
C GLU A 278 40.02 9.69 4.73
N GLY A 279 41.17 9.03 4.89
CA GLY A 279 41.48 8.10 5.96
C GLY A 279 40.39 7.08 6.26
N GLU A 280 40.49 5.90 5.65
CA GLU A 280 40.40 4.71 6.47
C GLU A 280 41.50 4.82 7.54
N GLU A 281 41.22 5.57 8.62
CA GLU A 281 41.78 5.26 9.92
C GLU A 281 41.36 3.82 10.16
N LYS A 282 42.32 2.90 9.94
CA LYS A 282 42.28 1.55 10.47
C LYS A 282 42.02 1.68 11.96
N ASP A 283 40.76 1.55 12.33
CA ASP A 283 40.39 1.16 13.68
C ASP A 283 40.86 -0.29 13.82
N ASP A 284 42.14 -0.45 14.19
CA ASP A 284 42.75 -1.70 14.64
C ASP A 284 42.15 -2.06 16.02
N SER A 285 40.82 -2.00 16.17
CA SER A 285 40.12 -2.59 17.30
C SER A 285 40.00 -4.08 17.03
N GLU A 286 41.04 -4.79 17.45
CA GLU A 286 41.08 -6.20 17.83
C GLU A 286 39.71 -6.65 18.41
N GLU A 287 38.84 -7.23 17.59
CA GLU A 287 37.76 -8.08 18.10
C GLU A 287 38.36 -9.45 18.36
N GLU A 288 38.66 -9.68 19.64
CA GLU A 288 38.94 -10.98 20.24
C GLU A 288 37.89 -12.00 19.79
N GLU A 289 38.38 -13.08 19.18
CA GLU A 289 37.62 -14.31 18.94
C GLU A 289 37.19 -14.92 20.28
N GLU A 290 35.97 -14.65 20.75
CA GLU A 290 35.32 -15.55 21.71
C GLU A 290 34.69 -16.74 20.95
N GLU A 291 35.44 -17.83 20.92
CA GLU A 291 34.95 -19.19 20.69
C GLU A 291 33.83 -19.54 21.70
N ASP A 292 32.56 -19.42 21.32
CA ASP A 292 31.46 -20.08 22.06
C ASP A 292 31.18 -21.48 21.50
N ASP A 293 31.94 -22.44 22.03
CA ASP A 293 31.69 -23.89 21.98
C ASP A 293 30.47 -24.24 22.85
N GLY A 294 29.27 -24.07 22.28
CA GLY A 294 27.99 -24.30 22.94
C GLY A 294 27.20 -25.50 22.40
N GLY A 295 27.72 -26.71 22.55
CA GLY A 295 27.10 -27.94 22.06
C GLY A 295 25.65 -28.24 22.53
N ARG A 296 24.94 -28.95 21.64
CA ARG A 296 24.19 -30.19 21.92
C ARG A 296 22.91 -30.10 22.79
N ARG A 297 21.75 -30.30 22.15
CA ARG A 297 20.79 -31.35 22.59
C ARG A 297 19.72 -31.72 21.57
N LYS A 298 19.81 -32.97 21.09
CA LYS A 298 18.70 -33.79 20.59
C LYS A 298 17.72 -34.11 21.73
N LYS A 299 16.42 -33.96 21.50
CA LYS A 299 15.33 -34.77 22.05
C LYS A 299 14.33 -34.96 20.90
N ARG A 300 14.27 -36.16 20.33
CA ARG A 300 13.28 -37.23 20.62
C ARG A 300 11.87 -36.80 20.26
#